data_AF-A0A949CTE3-F1
#
_entry.id   AF-A0A949CTE3-F1
#
_cell.length_a   1.000
_cell.length_b   1.000
_cell.length_c   1.000
_cell.angle_alpha   90.00
_cell.angle_beta   90.00
_cell.angle_gamma   90.00
#
_symmetry.space_group_name_H-M   'P 1'
#
loop_
_entity.id
_entity.type
_entity.pdbx_description
1 polymer ?
#
loop_
_entity_poly.entity_id
_entity_poly.type
_entity_poly.pdbx_seq_one_letter_code
_entity_poly.pdbx_strand_id
1 'polypeptide(L)'
;MDRDEEVAEQLILLLSNRERRRAITYLDSGDVQSAAASLDTTDSRLSAMPQSPSILRERQLLAEKKRLLRLNRNLGRKHMYYESLRSSVNVYEVDRDDH
;
A
#
# COMPACT_ATOMS: atom_id res chain seq x y z
N MET A 1 -21.35 -2.38 -6.91
CA MET A 1 -20.81 -1.56 -8.01
C MET A 1 -20.85 -2.42 -9.27
N ASP A 2 -20.25 -1.98 -10.39
CA ASP A 2 -19.95 -2.93 -11.47
C ASP A 2 -18.94 -3.97 -10.95
N ARG A 3 -19.12 -5.24 -11.26
CA ARG A 3 -18.28 -6.34 -10.76
C ARG A 3 -16.83 -6.18 -11.26
N ASP A 4 -16.67 -5.61 -12.45
CA ASP A 4 -15.35 -5.33 -13.02
C ASP A 4 -14.61 -4.22 -12.26
N GLU A 5 -15.34 -3.22 -11.74
CA GLU A 5 -14.76 -2.15 -10.91
C GLU A 5 -14.29 -2.67 -9.55
N GLU A 6 -15.07 -3.55 -8.91
CA GLU A 6 -14.70 -4.17 -7.63
C GLU A 6 -13.46 -5.06 -7.77
N VAL A 7 -13.38 -5.85 -8.86
CA VAL A 7 -12.21 -6.69 -9.15
C VAL A 7 -10.98 -5.83 -9.44
N ALA A 8 -11.13 -4.74 -10.20
CA ALA A 8 -10.05 -3.81 -10.48
C ALA A 8 -9.53 -3.12 -9.20
N GLU A 9 -10.43 -2.72 -8.29
CA GLU A 9 -10.09 -2.17 -6.97
C GLU A 9 -9.30 -3.18 -6.14
N GLN A 10 -9.77 -4.42 -6.01
CA GLN A 10 -9.07 -5.44 -5.24
C GLN A 10 -7.69 -5.75 -5.82
N LEU A 11 -7.59 -5.84 -7.15
CA LEU A 11 -6.33 -6.08 -7.83
C LEU A 11 -5.33 -4.96 -7.57
N ILE A 12 -5.75 -3.70 -7.65
CA ILE A 12 -4.83 -2.57 -7.43
C ILE A 12 -4.38 -2.47 -5.97
N LEU A 13 -5.24 -2.81 -5.02
CA LEU A 13 -4.88 -2.86 -3.60
C LEU A 13 -3.86 -3.98 -3.31
N LEU A 14 -4.01 -5.16 -3.93
CA LEU A 14 -3.03 -6.23 -3.85
C LEU A 14 -1.68 -5.83 -4.46
N LEU A 15 -1.70 -5.15 -5.61
CA LEU A 15 -0.49 -4.61 -6.22
C LEU A 15 0.18 -3.58 -5.31
N SER A 16 -0.59 -2.73 -4.62
CA SER A 16 -0.05 -1.78 -3.64
C SER A 16 0.67 -2.48 -2.48
N ASN A 17 0.11 -3.59 -1.96
CA ASN A 17 0.80 -4.40 -0.95
C ASN A 17 2.14 -4.95 -1.46
N ARG A 18 2.14 -5.50 -2.68
CA ARG A 18 3.35 -6.04 -3.31
C ARG A 18 4.43 -4.96 -3.47
N GLU A 19 4.07 -3.78 -3.94
CA GLU A 19 5.02 -2.68 -4.11
C GLU A 19 5.54 -2.17 -2.77
N ARG A 20 4.75 -2.19 -1.69
CA ARG A 20 5.27 -1.90 -0.34
C ARG A 20 6.32 -2.90 0.12
N ARG A 21 6.13 -4.20 -0.15
CA ARG A 21 7.16 -5.22 0.15
C ARG A 21 8.43 -4.97 -0.64
N ARG A 22 8.30 -4.58 -1.91
CA ARG A 22 9.43 -4.22 -2.77
C ARG A 22 10.15 -2.97 -2.26
N ALA A 23 9.41 -1.96 -1.79
CA ALA A 23 9.98 -0.79 -1.15
C ALA A 23 10.81 -1.16 0.09
N ILE A 24 10.36 -2.11 0.92
CA ILE A 24 11.15 -2.62 2.05
C ILE A 24 12.46 -3.22 1.57
N THR A 25 12.45 -4.04 0.50
CA THR A 25 13.68 -4.61 -0.08
C THR A 25 14.66 -3.54 -0.54
N TYR A 26 14.18 -2.46 -1.17
CA TYR A 26 15.04 -1.33 -1.54
C TYR A 26 15.60 -0.60 -0.31
N LEU A 27 14.82 -0.46 0.76
CA LEU A 27 15.31 0.13 2.00
C LEU A 27 16.35 -0.76 2.69
N ASP A 28 16.20 -2.08 2.62
CA ASP A 28 17.17 -3.05 3.14
C ASP A 28 18.51 -2.95 2.40
N SER A 29 18.50 -2.67 1.10
CA SER A 29 19.71 -2.40 0.31
C SER A 29 20.22 -0.96 0.42
N GLY A 30 19.56 -0.11 1.22
CA GLY A 30 19.91 1.31 1.39
C GLY A 30 19.49 2.22 0.24
N ASP A 31 18.76 1.71 -0.75
CA ASP A 31 18.27 2.44 -1.91
C ASP A 31 16.94 3.14 -1.62
N VAL A 32 17.04 4.30 -0.95
CA VAL A 32 15.87 5.10 -0.57
C VAL A 32 15.17 5.70 -1.78
N GLN A 33 15.89 5.96 -2.88
CA GLN A 33 15.32 6.56 -4.09
C GLN A 33 14.41 5.56 -4.80
N SER A 34 14.86 4.32 -4.98
CA SER A 34 14.02 3.26 -5.55
C SER A 34 12.83 2.92 -4.65
N ALA A 35 13.00 2.97 -3.33
CA ALA A 35 11.89 2.83 -2.40
C ALA A 35 10.83 3.93 -2.61
N ALA A 36 11.22 5.19 -2.68
CA ALA A 36 10.31 6.31 -2.93
C ALA A 36 9.63 6.20 -4.31
N ALA A 37 10.39 5.93 -5.37
CA ALA A 37 9.87 5.79 -6.73
C ALA A 37 8.84 4.66 -6.87
N SER A 38 9.02 3.55 -6.16
CA SER A 38 8.04 2.45 -6.14
C SER A 38 6.71 2.86 -5.49
N LEU A 39 6.76 3.65 -4.42
CA LEU A 39 5.57 4.20 -3.77
C LEU A 39 4.90 5.28 -4.62
N ASP A 40 5.68 6.10 -5.34
CA ASP A 40 5.16 7.11 -6.28
C ASP A 40 4.40 6.44 -7.44
N THR A 41 5.00 5.42 -8.04
CA THR A 41 4.36 4.63 -9.12
C THR A 41 3.02 4.06 -8.67
N THR A 42 2.96 3.56 -7.43
CA THR A 42 1.74 2.97 -6.86
C THR A 42 0.67 4.03 -6.61
N ASP A 43 1.03 5.17 -6.03
CA ASP A 43 0.10 6.28 -5.80
C ASP A 43 -0.45 6.85 -7.12
N SER A 44 0.38 6.97 -8.17
CA SER A 44 -0.09 7.36 -9.50
C SER A 44 -1.14 6.40 -10.06
N ARG A 45 -0.94 5.09 -9.90
CA ARG A 45 -1.94 4.08 -10.33
C ARG A 45 -3.24 4.18 -9.55
N LEU A 46 -3.16 4.35 -8.22
CA LEU A 46 -4.34 4.54 -7.37
C LEU A 46 -5.08 5.86 -7.66
N SER A 47 -4.37 6.90 -8.08
CA SER A 47 -4.99 8.18 -8.46
C SER A 47 -5.83 8.10 -9.74
N ALA A 48 -5.53 7.13 -10.61
CA ALA A 48 -6.27 6.88 -11.85
C ALA A 48 -7.52 6.00 -11.66
N MET A 49 -7.69 5.40 -10.48
CA MET A 49 -8.85 4.59 -10.13
C MET A 49 -10.03 5.47 -9.65
N PRO A 50 -11.27 4.96 -9.70
CA PRO A 50 -12.37 5.55 -8.95
C PRO A 50 -11.97 5.75 -7.48
N GLN A 51 -12.20 6.95 -6.93
CA GLN A 51 -11.74 7.32 -5.58
C GLN A 51 -12.67 6.77 -4.49
N SER A 52 -12.79 5.44 -4.40
CA SER A 52 -13.52 4.76 -3.35
C SER A 52 -12.84 4.96 -1.98
N PRO A 53 -13.54 4.72 -0.86
CA PRO A 53 -12.95 4.84 0.47
C PRO A 53 -11.67 4.02 0.67
N SER A 54 -11.59 2.81 0.09
CA SER A 54 -10.39 1.96 0.17
C SER A 54 -9.21 2.55 -0.59
N ILE A 55 -9.46 3.07 -1.80
CA ILE A 55 -8.44 3.72 -2.63
C ILE A 55 -7.91 4.98 -1.93
N LEU A 56 -8.81 5.81 -1.39
CA LEU A 56 -8.43 7.02 -0.65
C LEU A 56 -7.59 6.69 0.59
N ARG A 57 -7.98 5.65 1.35
CA ARG A 57 -7.22 5.18 2.51
C ARG A 57 -5.83 4.69 2.10
N GLU A 58 -5.72 3.89 1.05
CA GLU A 58 -4.40 3.40 0.60
C GLU A 58 -3.50 4.55 0.15
N ARG A 59 -4.03 5.56 -0.55
CA ARG A 59 -3.27 6.75 -0.94
C ARG A 59 -2.78 7.57 0.26
N GLN A 60 -3.61 7.73 1.29
CA GLN A 60 -3.19 8.37 2.55
C GLN A 60 -2.04 7.61 3.22
N LEU A 61 -2.13 6.27 3.26
CA LEU A 61 -1.07 5.43 3.80
C LEU A 61 0.24 5.55 3.01
N LEU A 62 0.17 5.64 1.68
CA LEU A 62 1.36 5.87 0.84
C LEU A 62 1.98 7.25 1.10
N ALA A 63 1.16 8.29 1.26
CA ALA A 63 1.63 9.64 1.57
C ALA A 63 2.34 9.69 2.93
N GLU A 64 1.77 9.05 3.95
CA GLU A 64 2.39 8.92 5.27
C GLU A 64 3.74 8.20 5.19
N LYS A 65 3.80 7.08 4.46
CA LYS A 65 5.03 6.31 4.24
C LYS A 65 6.12 7.14 3.56
N LYS A 66 5.79 7.89 2.51
CA LYS A 66 6.74 8.79 1.84
C LYS A 66 7.24 9.87 2.80
N ARG A 67 6.38 10.42 3.65
CA ARG A 67 6.77 11.38 4.69
C ARG A 67 7.73 10.74 5.69
N LEU A 68 7.44 9.52 6.16
CA LEU A 68 8.31 8.79 7.09
C LEU A 68 9.67 8.46 6.47
N LEU A 69 9.74 8.10 5.18
CA LEU A 69 11.01 7.89 4.49
C LEU A 69 11.90 9.14 4.49
N ARG A 70 11.32 10.32 4.31
CA ARG A 70 12.04 11.60 4.33
C ARG A 70 12.53 11.97 5.73
N LEU A 71 11.80 11.59 6.78
CA LEU A 71 12.13 11.93 8.17
C LEU A 71 13.08 10.93 8.80
N ASN A 72 12.81 9.64 8.68
CA ASN A 72 13.59 8.56 9.28
C ASN A 72 13.37 7.24 8.53
N ARG A 73 14.40 6.82 7.79
CA ARG A 73 14.41 5.59 7.00
C ARG A 73 14.03 4.34 7.81
N ASN A 74 14.56 4.21 9.02
CA ASN A 74 14.35 3.02 9.86
C ASN A 74 12.91 2.97 10.39
N LEU A 75 12.34 4.14 10.71
CA LEU A 75 10.94 4.24 11.12
C LEU A 75 9.99 3.90 9.96
N GLY A 76 10.25 4.45 8.77
CA GLY A 76 9.48 4.16 7.56
C GLY A 76 9.49 2.67 7.21
N ARG A 77 10.67 2.04 7.23
CA ARG A 77 10.83 0.59 7.03
C ARG A 77 10.01 -0.23 8.03
N LYS A 78 10.11 0.09 9.32
CA LYS A 78 9.39 -0.63 10.40
C LYS A 78 7.87 -0.54 10.23
N HIS A 79 7.34 0.65 9.90
CA HIS A 79 5.93 0.85 9.63
C HIS A 79 5.46 0.05 8.39
N MET A 80 6.21 0.11 7.29
CA MET A 80 5.89 -0.66 6.08
C MET A 80 5.86 -2.17 6.37
N TYR A 81 6.80 -2.67 7.17
CA TYR A 81 6.86 -4.08 7.54
C TYR A 81 5.61 -4.52 8.30
N TYR A 82 5.22 -3.84 9.39
CA TYR A 82 4.03 -4.20 10.16
C TYR A 82 2.75 -4.15 9.32
N GLU A 83 2.61 -3.15 8.45
CA GLU A 83 1.43 -3.08 7.58
C GLU A 83 1.42 -4.12 6.47
N SER A 84 2.59 -4.54 5.97
CA SER A 84 2.66 -5.63 4.99
C SER A 84 2.19 -6.97 5.59
N LEU A 85 2.42 -7.17 6.89
CA LEU A 85 1.93 -8.30 7.67
C LEU A 85 0.43 -8.20 7.93
N ARG A 86 -0.06 -7.03 8.35
CA ARG A 86 -1.48 -6.79 8.61
C ARG A 86 -2.34 -6.96 7.35
N SER A 87 -1.85 -6.48 6.21
CA SER A 87 -2.56 -6.59 4.93
C SER A 87 -2.47 -7.98 4.30
N SER A 88 -1.57 -8.87 4.73
CA SER A 88 -1.66 -10.31 4.39
C SER A 88 -2.68 -11.09 5.23
N VAL A 89 -3.10 -10.55 6.37
CA VAL A 89 -4.16 -11.15 7.20
C VAL A 89 -5.56 -10.72 6.72
N ASN A 90 -5.68 -9.52 6.14
CA ASN A 90 -6.96 -8.95 5.69
C ASN A 90 -7.42 -9.33 4.27
N VAL A 91 -6.78 -10.28 3.58
CA VAL A 91 -7.30 -10.75 2.27
C VAL A 91 -8.49 -11.72 2.44
N TYR A 92 -8.69 -12.25 3.65
CA TYR A 92 -9.71 -13.27 3.95
C TYR A 92 -10.62 -12.96 5.15
N GLU A 93 -10.62 -11.73 5.70
CA GLU A 93 -11.72 -11.31 6.56
C GLU A 93 -12.91 -10.96 5.66
N VAL A 94 -13.53 -12.02 5.13
CA VAL A 94 -14.95 -12.03 4.81
C VAL A 94 -15.65 -11.53 6.05
N ASP A 95 -16.49 -10.51 5.89
CA ASP A 95 -17.41 -10.03 6.91
C ASP A 95 -18.03 -11.23 7.64
N ARG A 96 -17.49 -11.52 8.84
CA ARG A 96 -18.27 -12.27 9.80
C ARG A 96 -19.21 -11.24 10.39
N ASP A 97 -20.37 -11.15 9.76
CA ASP A 97 -21.61 -10.84 10.45
C ASP A 97 -21.69 -11.80 11.64
N ASP A 98 -21.18 -11.35 12.79
CA ASP A 98 -21.46 -11.97 14.07
C ASP A 98 -22.85 -11.49 14.53
N HIS A 99 -23.58 -12.48 15.01
CA HIS A 99 -25.03 -12.62 15.10
C HIS A 99 -25.72 -11.76 16.18
#